data_AF-A0A501QAT3-F1
#
_entry.id   AF-A0A501QAT3-F1
#
_cell.length_a   1.000
_cell.length_b   1.000
_cell.length_c   1.000
_cell.angle_alpha   90.00
_cell.angle_beta   90.00
_cell.angle_gamma   90.00
#
_symmetry.space_group_name_H-M   'P 1'
#
loop_
_entity.id
_entity.type
_entity.pdbx_description
1 polymer ?
#
loop_
_entity_poly.entity_id
_entity_poly.type
_entity_poly.pdbx_seq_one_letter_code
_entity_poly.pdbx_strand_id
1 'polypeptide(L)'
;MIKKLNIDVSQTSEKFQHLANEIVDFLINNLLLIDALEQEIYDRYQILEEKRASPNQTHPDEEDLWDEYAQRCKEIIAPISTKPYTDSRSFGKPTAYEYLSDPKTKISLIMKSENRAVVETYFEHAIAKKEQFVLKKDNTGWKIDTKKYGYPDEDKWWKDEI
;
A
#
# COMPACT_ATOMS: atom_id res chain seq x y z
N MET A 1 -11.69 -5.45 -13.98
CA MET A 1 -12.81 -5.02 -13.12
C MET A 1 -12.37 -5.24 -11.69
N ILE A 2 -12.26 -4.18 -10.88
CA ILE A 2 -12.00 -4.31 -9.45
C ILE A 2 -13.27 -4.92 -8.84
N LYS A 3 -13.13 -6.04 -8.12
CA LYS A 3 -14.24 -6.65 -7.38
C LYS A 3 -14.85 -5.57 -6.49
N LYS A 4 -16.17 -5.54 -6.36
CA LYS A 4 -16.86 -4.62 -5.44
C LYS A 4 -16.38 -4.93 -4.01
N LEU A 5 -15.45 -4.12 -3.52
CA LEU A 5 -14.90 -4.26 -2.17
C LEU A 5 -16.01 -3.92 -1.18
N ASN A 6 -16.15 -4.75 -0.15
CA ASN A 6 -17.14 -4.51 0.89
C ASN A 6 -16.56 -3.49 1.88
N ILE A 7 -16.95 -2.23 1.74
CA ILE A 7 -16.46 -1.12 2.56
C ILE A 7 -17.40 -0.93 3.75
N ASP A 8 -16.87 -1.12 4.96
CA ASP A 8 -17.58 -0.76 6.18
C ASP A 8 -17.53 0.76 6.40
N VAL A 9 -18.69 1.40 6.38
CA VAL A 9 -18.85 2.85 6.61
C VAL A 9 -19.55 3.17 7.93
N SER A 10 -19.72 2.19 8.82
CA SER A 10 -20.45 2.34 10.08
C SER A 10 -19.90 3.45 10.99
N GLN A 11 -18.59 3.73 10.90
CA GLN A 11 -17.92 4.79 11.64
C GLN A 11 -17.80 6.13 10.89
N THR A 12 -18.30 6.18 9.65
CA THR A 12 -18.34 7.40 8.82
C THR A 12 -19.67 8.13 9.01
N SER A 13 -19.57 9.46 9.21
CA SER A 13 -20.77 10.31 9.32
C SER A 13 -21.62 10.19 8.05
N GLU A 14 -22.95 10.06 8.19
CA GLU A 14 -23.88 9.81 7.07
C GLU A 14 -23.67 10.75 5.87
N LYS A 15 -23.47 12.05 6.15
CA LYS A 15 -23.23 13.07 5.11
C LYS A 15 -21.98 12.82 4.25
N PHE A 16 -21.05 11.96 4.67
CA PHE A 16 -19.82 11.64 3.93
C PHE A 16 -19.81 10.21 3.36
N GLN A 17 -20.79 9.36 3.67
CA GLN A 17 -20.80 7.96 3.19
C GLN A 17 -20.82 7.86 1.67
N HIS A 18 -21.40 8.85 0.98
CA HIS A 18 -21.40 8.93 -0.48
C HIS A 18 -20.00 9.05 -1.11
N LEU A 19 -19.00 9.50 -0.34
CA LEU A 19 -17.61 9.62 -0.80
C LEU A 19 -16.82 8.32 -0.64
N ALA A 20 -17.42 7.26 -0.07
CA ALA A 20 -16.66 6.08 0.33
C ALA A 20 -15.96 5.38 -0.83
N ASN A 21 -16.66 5.19 -1.96
CA ASN A 21 -16.07 4.58 -3.14
C ASN A 21 -14.95 5.46 -3.71
N GLU A 22 -15.14 6.78 -3.84
CA GLU A 22 -14.10 7.70 -4.33
C GLU A 22 -12.80 7.58 -3.53
N ILE A 23 -12.91 7.60 -2.21
CA ILE A 23 -11.76 7.60 -1.29
C ILE A 23 -11.06 6.25 -1.27
N VAL A 24 -11.83 5.16 -1.18
CA VAL A 24 -11.28 3.81 -1.12
C VAL A 24 -10.70 3.40 -2.47
N ASP A 25 -11.36 3.73 -3.58
CA ASP A 25 -10.84 3.47 -4.93
C ASP A 25 -9.55 4.26 -5.17
N PHE A 26 -9.48 5.54 -4.75
CA PHE A 26 -8.24 6.31 -4.79
C PHE A 26 -7.10 5.57 -4.09
N LEU A 27 -7.31 5.13 -2.84
CA LEU A 27 -6.26 4.47 -2.09
C LEU A 27 -5.86 3.14 -2.75
N ILE A 28 -6.82 2.27 -2.99
CA ILE A 28 -6.56 0.88 -3.40
C ILE A 28 -5.97 0.81 -4.80
N ASN A 29 -6.43 1.65 -5.73
CA ASN A 29 -5.85 1.68 -7.07
C ASN A 29 -4.35 2.03 -7.02
N ASN A 30 -3.98 2.98 -6.16
CA ASN A 30 -2.58 3.37 -6.01
C ASN A 30 -1.74 2.32 -5.28
N LEU A 31 -2.28 1.68 -4.24
CA LEU A 31 -1.58 0.57 -3.57
C LEU A 31 -1.36 -0.63 -4.51
N LEU A 32 -2.34 -0.95 -5.36
CA LEU A 32 -2.21 -2.01 -6.36
C LEU A 32 -1.21 -1.67 -7.48
N LEU A 33 -0.99 -0.39 -7.79
CA LEU A 33 0.10 0.01 -8.70
C LEU A 33 1.47 -0.28 -8.09
N ILE A 34 1.63 -0.04 -6.79
CA ILE A 34 2.88 -0.35 -6.06
C ILE A 34 3.05 -1.87 -5.97
N ASP A 35 1.98 -2.61 -5.66
CA ASP A 35 1.96 -4.07 -5.60
C ASP A 35 2.41 -4.72 -6.91
N ALA A 36 1.86 -4.24 -8.03
CA ALA A 36 2.20 -4.73 -9.35
C ALA A 36 3.68 -4.46 -9.71
N LEU A 37 4.19 -3.28 -9.33
CA LEU A 37 5.61 -2.96 -9.50
C LEU A 37 6.50 -3.89 -8.66
N GLU A 38 6.12 -4.13 -7.40
CA GLU A 38 6.87 -5.02 -6.50
C GLU A 38 6.91 -6.45 -7.05
N GLN A 39 5.78 -6.96 -7.54
CA GLN A 39 5.69 -8.29 -8.16
C GLN A 39 6.57 -8.39 -9.41
N GLU A 40 6.55 -7.38 -10.30
CA GLU A 40 7.40 -7.34 -11.50
C GLU A 40 8.89 -7.36 -11.13
N ILE A 41 9.32 -6.54 -10.17
CA ILE A 41 10.71 -6.46 -9.74
C ILE A 41 11.14 -7.76 -9.05
N TYR A 42 10.28 -8.35 -8.22
CA TYR A 42 10.55 -9.64 -7.58
C TYR A 42 10.78 -10.74 -8.63
N ASP A 43 9.93 -10.84 -9.66
CA ASP A 43 10.07 -11.86 -10.70
C ASP A 43 11.38 -11.68 -11.50
N ARG A 44 11.75 -10.44 -11.80
CA ARG A 44 13.04 -10.12 -12.45
C ARG A 44 14.21 -10.46 -11.54
N TYR A 45 14.12 -10.17 -10.25
CA TYR A 45 15.13 -10.52 -9.26
C TYR A 45 15.33 -12.03 -9.16
N GLN A 46 14.27 -12.84 -9.15
CA GLN A 46 14.39 -14.30 -9.15
C GLN A 46 15.16 -14.82 -10.37
N ILE A 47 14.97 -14.22 -11.55
CA ILE A 47 15.76 -14.57 -12.75
C ILE A 47 17.25 -14.24 -12.55
N LEU A 48 17.57 -13.13 -11.88
CA LEU A 48 18.94 -12.79 -11.55
C LEU A 48 19.53 -13.76 -10.53
N GLU A 49 18.77 -14.15 -9.49
CA GLU A 49 19.16 -15.16 -8.50
C GLU A 49 19.60 -16.47 -9.16
N GLU A 50 18.78 -16.99 -10.07
CA GLU A 50 19.04 -18.24 -10.79
C GLU A 50 20.30 -18.18 -11.66
N LYS A 51 20.67 -16.98 -12.12
CA LYS A 51 21.84 -16.72 -12.96
C LYS A 51 23.09 -16.33 -12.18
N ARG A 52 23.01 -16.23 -10.84
CA ARG A 52 24.17 -15.87 -10.01
C ARG A 52 25.29 -16.89 -10.18
N ALA A 53 26.52 -16.39 -10.31
CA ALA A 53 27.71 -17.23 -10.48
C ALA A 53 28.01 -18.09 -9.26
N SER A 54 27.68 -17.59 -8.06
CA SER A 54 27.77 -18.34 -6.82
C SER A 54 26.80 -17.79 -5.76
N PRO A 55 26.40 -18.59 -4.75
CA PRO A 55 25.46 -18.15 -3.72
C PRO A 55 25.91 -16.95 -2.86
N ASN A 56 27.22 -16.68 -2.83
CA ASN A 56 27.81 -15.61 -2.03
C ASN A 56 28.08 -14.34 -2.86
N GLN A 57 27.61 -14.27 -4.10
CA GLN A 57 27.80 -13.14 -4.99
C GLN A 57 26.45 -12.63 -5.50
N THR A 58 26.25 -11.33 -5.44
CA THR A 58 25.13 -10.65 -6.10
C THR A 58 25.32 -10.70 -7.61
N HIS A 59 24.20 -10.66 -8.35
CA HIS A 59 24.28 -10.56 -9.80
C HIS A 59 24.73 -9.13 -10.16
N PRO A 60 25.60 -8.91 -11.17
CA PRO A 60 26.04 -7.56 -11.55
C PRO A 60 24.88 -6.59 -11.83
N ASP A 61 23.84 -7.06 -12.51
CA ASP A 61 22.65 -6.27 -12.87
C ASP A 61 21.66 -6.05 -11.70
N GLU A 62 21.96 -6.54 -10.49
CA GLU A 62 21.06 -6.41 -9.35
C GLU A 62 20.98 -4.96 -8.84
N GLU A 63 22.10 -4.22 -8.86
CA GLU A 63 22.15 -2.81 -8.46
C GLU A 63 21.25 -1.95 -9.37
N ASP A 64 21.35 -2.14 -10.69
CA ASP A 64 20.50 -1.46 -11.67
C ASP A 64 19.01 -1.77 -11.45
N LEU A 65 18.67 -3.00 -11.06
CA LEU A 65 17.29 -3.39 -10.76
C LEU A 65 16.77 -2.67 -9.50
N TRP A 66 17.60 -2.52 -8.48
CA TRP A 66 17.26 -1.76 -7.26
C TRP A 66 17.08 -0.27 -7.56
N ASP A 67 17.94 0.33 -8.37
CA ASP A 67 17.85 1.72 -8.78
C ASP A 67 16.58 1.99 -9.61
N GLU A 68 16.28 1.11 -10.58
CA GLU A 68 15.05 1.18 -11.36
C GLU A 68 13.82 1.08 -10.45
N TYR A 69 13.83 0.11 -9.52
CA TYR A 69 12.74 -0.05 -8.56
C TYR A 69 12.56 1.25 -7.77
N ALA A 70 13.59 1.74 -7.09
CA ALA A 70 13.53 2.96 -6.29
C ALA A 70 12.97 4.16 -7.07
N GLN A 71 13.42 4.35 -8.31
CA GLN A 71 12.98 5.45 -9.17
C GLN A 71 11.50 5.33 -9.56
N ARG A 72 11.05 4.16 -10.05
CA ARG A 72 9.64 3.94 -10.43
C ARG A 72 8.70 4.05 -9.24
N CYS A 73 9.15 3.57 -8.10
CA CYS A 73 8.41 3.63 -6.85
C CYS A 73 8.27 5.10 -6.35
N LYS A 74 9.27 5.96 -6.62
CA LYS A 74 9.17 7.41 -6.39
C LYS A 74 8.15 8.08 -7.32
N GLU A 75 8.12 7.71 -8.60
CA GLU A 75 7.17 8.25 -9.59
C GLU A 75 5.72 7.93 -9.23
N ILE A 76 5.44 6.74 -8.70
CA ILE A 76 4.10 6.34 -8.24
C ILE A 76 3.70 7.10 -6.96
N ILE A 77 4.60 7.23 -5.99
CA ILE A 77 4.26 7.79 -4.66
C ILE A 77 4.21 9.32 -4.65
N ALA A 78 5.08 9.99 -5.40
CA ALA A 78 5.17 11.46 -5.42
C ALA A 78 3.83 12.18 -5.65
N PRO A 79 2.96 11.79 -6.61
CA PRO A 79 1.69 12.47 -6.84
C PRO A 79 0.63 12.19 -5.76
N ILE A 80 0.74 11.07 -5.04
CA ILE A 80 -0.33 10.57 -4.15
C ILE A 80 -0.03 10.74 -2.65
N SER A 81 1.17 11.13 -2.28
CA SER A 81 1.58 11.30 -0.87
C SER A 81 1.82 12.76 -0.52
N THR A 82 1.43 13.19 0.68
CA THR A 82 1.80 14.52 1.20
C THR A 82 3.25 14.58 1.66
N LYS A 83 3.87 13.40 1.90
CA LYS A 83 5.23 13.22 2.39
C LYS A 83 5.87 12.04 1.65
N PRO A 84 6.26 12.19 0.38
CA PRO A 84 6.94 11.13 -0.34
C PRO A 84 8.30 10.87 0.35
N TYR A 85 8.47 9.68 0.91
CA TYR A 85 9.73 9.18 1.47
C TYR A 85 10.16 7.96 0.65
N THR A 86 11.45 7.82 0.36
CA THR A 86 11.92 6.87 -0.66
C THR A 86 13.10 5.99 -0.29
N ASP A 87 13.65 6.11 0.92
CA ASP A 87 15.02 5.62 1.15
C ASP A 87 15.12 4.19 1.72
N SER A 88 13.99 3.56 2.07
CA SER A 88 13.98 2.18 2.56
C SER A 88 12.83 1.40 1.94
N ARG A 89 13.09 0.76 0.80
CA ARG A 89 12.14 -0.14 0.15
C ARG A 89 12.71 -1.54 0.06
N SER A 90 11.83 -2.52 0.21
CA SER A 90 12.09 -3.92 -0.04
C SER A 90 11.02 -4.44 -0.97
N PHE A 91 11.37 -5.40 -1.81
CA PHE A 91 10.39 -6.19 -2.56
C PHE A 91 10.49 -7.66 -2.13
N GLY A 92 9.38 -8.37 -2.14
CA GLY A 92 9.35 -9.77 -1.72
C GLY A 92 8.07 -10.51 -2.09
N LYS A 93 7.98 -11.76 -1.61
CA LYS A 93 6.73 -12.53 -1.58
C LYS A 93 6.35 -12.88 -0.14
N PRO A 94 5.10 -12.60 0.29
CA PRO A 94 4.07 -11.84 -0.42
C PRO A 94 4.51 -10.38 -0.66
N THR A 95 3.99 -9.75 -1.71
CA THR A 95 4.18 -8.31 -1.94
C THR A 95 3.45 -7.49 -0.86
N ALA A 96 3.84 -6.23 -0.68
CA ALA A 96 3.35 -5.39 0.41
C ALA A 96 1.82 -5.31 0.48
N TYR A 97 1.15 -5.30 -0.68
CA TYR A 97 -0.30 -5.10 -0.77
C TYR A 97 -1.05 -6.29 -1.41
N GLU A 98 -0.42 -7.47 -1.50
CA GLU A 98 -1.03 -8.68 -2.11
C GLU A 98 -2.36 -9.02 -1.45
N TYR A 99 -2.50 -8.70 -0.15
CA TYR A 99 -3.72 -8.92 0.64
C TYR A 99 -4.95 -8.21 0.07
N LEU A 100 -4.80 -7.12 -0.71
CA LEU A 100 -5.93 -6.42 -1.32
C LEU A 100 -6.66 -7.26 -2.37
N SER A 101 -6.01 -8.33 -2.86
CA SER A 101 -6.62 -9.32 -3.74
C SER A 101 -7.40 -10.41 -2.99
N ASP A 102 -7.20 -10.55 -1.67
CA ASP A 102 -7.92 -11.52 -0.84
C ASP A 102 -9.35 -11.02 -0.54
N PRO A 103 -10.40 -11.76 -0.94
CA PRO A 103 -11.79 -11.40 -0.63
C PRO A 103 -12.12 -11.35 0.88
N LYS A 104 -11.26 -11.90 1.75
CA LYS A 104 -11.41 -11.83 3.21
C LYS A 104 -10.89 -10.52 3.79
N THR A 105 -10.12 -9.75 3.03
CA THR A 105 -9.64 -8.43 3.47
C THR A 105 -10.82 -7.53 3.74
N LYS A 106 -10.89 -7.01 4.96
CA LYS A 106 -11.91 -6.06 5.37
C LYS A 106 -11.34 -4.66 5.24
N ILE A 107 -12.17 -3.75 4.74
CA ILE A 107 -11.83 -2.35 4.56
C ILE A 107 -12.88 -1.53 5.28
N SER A 108 -12.45 -0.63 6.16
CA SER A 108 -13.33 0.34 6.81
C SER A 108 -12.93 1.75 6.44
N LEU A 109 -13.93 2.62 6.30
CA LEU A 109 -13.76 4.05 6.12
C LEU A 109 -14.28 4.77 7.35
N ILE A 110 -13.47 5.68 7.87
CA ILE A 110 -13.78 6.54 8.99
C ILE A 110 -13.58 8.00 8.55
N MET A 111 -14.69 8.72 8.37
CA MET A 111 -14.67 10.13 7.95
C MET A 111 -15.61 10.99 8.81
N LYS A 112 -15.04 12.05 9.38
CA LYS A 112 -15.73 13.03 10.25
C LYS A 112 -15.63 14.48 9.75
N SER A 113 -14.82 14.72 8.72
CA SER A 113 -14.62 16.04 8.11
C SER A 113 -14.38 15.89 6.61
N GLU A 114 -14.74 16.91 5.83
CA GLU A 114 -14.67 16.89 4.37
C GLU A 114 -13.26 16.66 3.81
N ASN A 115 -12.23 17.18 4.49
CA ASN A 115 -10.85 17.16 3.99
C ASN A 115 -9.96 16.09 4.64
N ARG A 116 -10.52 15.18 5.44
CA ARG A 116 -9.75 14.13 6.12
C ARG A 116 -10.55 12.85 6.26
N ALA A 117 -9.99 11.76 5.76
CA ALA A 117 -10.52 10.41 5.89
C ALA A 117 -9.45 9.48 6.49
N VAL A 118 -9.90 8.39 7.10
CA VAL A 118 -9.04 7.29 7.53
C VAL A 118 -9.59 6.03 6.91
N VAL A 119 -8.73 5.27 6.22
CA VAL A 119 -9.06 3.95 5.71
C VAL A 119 -8.25 2.95 6.52
N GLU A 120 -8.92 1.95 7.09
CA GLU A 120 -8.25 0.84 7.76
C GLU A 120 -8.47 -0.45 7.00
N THR A 121 -7.42 -1.26 6.88
CA THR A 121 -7.50 -2.61 6.34
C THR A 121 -7.27 -3.61 7.47
N TYR A 122 -7.98 -4.73 7.39
CA TYR A 122 -7.72 -5.90 8.22
C TYR A 122 -7.59 -7.09 7.30
N PHE A 123 -6.52 -7.85 7.46
CA PHE A 123 -6.21 -9.00 6.62
C PHE A 123 -5.43 -10.04 7.42
N GLU A 124 -5.44 -11.27 6.92
CA GLU A 124 -4.72 -12.38 7.52
C GLU A 124 -3.90 -13.07 6.44
N HIS A 125 -2.58 -12.94 6.57
CA HIS A 125 -1.62 -13.74 5.80
C HIS A 125 -1.13 -14.88 6.70
N ALA A 126 0.13 -14.86 7.14
CA ALA A 126 0.65 -15.78 8.17
C ALA A 126 0.18 -15.42 9.58
N ILE A 127 -0.09 -14.12 9.81
CA ILE A 127 -0.63 -13.57 11.05
C ILE A 127 -1.63 -12.48 10.68
N ALA A 128 -2.64 -12.29 11.53
CA ALA A 128 -3.62 -11.23 11.35
C ALA A 128 -2.95 -9.86 11.58
N LYS A 129 -3.18 -8.93 10.66
CA LYS A 129 -2.60 -7.58 10.66
C LYS A 129 -3.68 -6.55 10.37
N LYS A 130 -3.39 -5.31 10.76
CA LYS A 130 -4.18 -4.15 10.38
C LYS A 130 -3.27 -3.03 9.88
N GLU A 131 -3.73 -2.30 8.87
CA GLU A 131 -3.08 -1.08 8.42
C GLU A 131 -4.05 0.10 8.48
N GLN A 132 -3.51 1.29 8.66
CA GLN A 132 -4.26 2.54 8.72
C GLN A 132 -3.62 3.56 7.79
N PHE A 133 -4.42 4.09 6.87
CA PHE A 133 -4.07 5.16 5.96
C PHE A 133 -4.86 6.41 6.32
N VAL A 134 -4.15 7.47 6.69
CA VAL A 134 -4.77 8.79 6.87
C VAL A 134 -4.68 9.52 5.54
N LEU A 135 -5.83 9.93 5.01
CA LEU A 135 -5.95 10.66 3.76
C LEU A 135 -6.33 12.11 4.04
N LYS A 136 -5.73 13.04 3.30
CA LYS A 136 -6.11 14.46 3.28
C LYS A 136 -6.50 14.88 1.88
N LYS A 137 -7.53 15.73 1.78
CA LYS A 137 -7.93 16.35 0.52
C LYS A 137 -7.31 17.73 0.43
N ASP A 138 -6.62 18.00 -0.67
CA ASP A 138 -6.16 19.34 -1.06
C ASP A 138 -6.79 19.74 -2.41
N ASN A 139 -6.35 20.86 -2.97
CA ASN A 139 -6.88 21.37 -4.25
C ASN A 139 -6.61 20.44 -5.45
N THR A 140 -5.71 19.47 -5.31
CA THR A 140 -5.34 18.49 -6.34
C THR A 140 -6.02 17.13 -6.16
N GLY A 141 -6.72 16.92 -5.04
CA GLY A 141 -7.45 15.69 -4.74
C GLY A 141 -7.03 15.07 -3.41
N TRP A 142 -7.32 13.78 -3.26
CA TRP A 142 -6.91 13.00 -2.09
C TRP A 142 -5.42 12.67 -2.16
N LYS A 143 -4.76 12.69 -1.01
CA LYS A 143 -3.38 12.24 -0.82
C LYS A 143 -3.24 11.48 0.49
N ILE A 144 -2.34 10.51 0.51
CA ILE A 144 -1.94 9.76 1.69
C ILE A 144 -1.02 10.64 2.54
N ASP A 145 -1.40 10.89 3.78
CA ASP A 145 -0.65 11.73 4.73
C ASP A 145 0.23 10.90 5.67
N THR A 146 -0.28 9.75 6.13
CA THR A 146 0.47 8.80 6.97
C THR A 146 -0.05 7.39 6.76
N LYS A 147 0.86 6.41 6.78
CA LYS A 147 0.56 4.98 6.93
C LYS A 147 0.99 4.51 8.32
N LYS A 148 0.25 3.55 8.87
CA LYS A 148 0.62 2.83 10.09
C LYS A 148 0.22 1.36 9.94
N TYR A 149 0.88 0.49 10.69
CA TYR A 149 0.46 -0.90 10.86
C TYR A 149 0.28 -1.23 12.34
N GLY A 150 -0.41 -2.33 12.62
CA GLY A 150 -0.55 -2.91 13.93
C GLY A 150 -1.07 -4.34 13.87
N TYR A 151 -1.31 -4.91 15.05
CA TYR A 151 -1.90 -6.23 15.21
C TYR A 151 -3.31 -6.10 15.80
N PRO A 152 -4.26 -6.97 15.42
CA PRO A 152 -5.64 -6.86 15.87
C PRO A 152 -5.82 -6.88 17.39
N ASP A 153 -5.02 -7.71 18.06
CA ASP A 153 -5.07 -7.90 19.52
C ASP A 153 -4.31 -6.81 20.30
N GLU A 154 -3.76 -5.81 19.61
CA GLU A 154 -3.02 -4.69 20.20
C GLU A 154 -3.66 -3.34 19.87
N ASP A 155 -3.78 -2.46 20.85
CA ASP A 155 -4.20 -1.06 20.62
C ASP A 155 -3.08 -0.22 19.98
N LYS A 156 -1.87 -0.77 19.89
CA LYS A 156 -0.69 -0.06 19.43
C LYS A 156 -0.64 0.04 17.91
N TRP A 157 -0.27 1.23 17.44
CA TRP A 157 0.02 1.50 16.04
C TRP A 157 1.48 1.91 15.89
N TRP A 158 2.12 1.38 14.85
CA TRP A 158 3.50 1.67 14.48
C TRP A 158 3.49 2.51 13.21
N LYS A 159 4.34 3.55 13.16
CA LYS A 159 4.51 4.34 11.93
C LYS A 159 5.03 3.43 10.84
N ASP A 160 4.46 3.57 9.66
CA ASP A 160 4.92 2.87 8.47
C ASP A 160 5.03 3.83 7.28
N GLU A 161 5.64 3.34 6.23
CA GLU A 161 5.84 4.05 4.97
C GLU A 161 5.14 3.29 3.83
N ILE A 162 4.77 4.05 2.79
CA ILE A 162 3.98 3.54 1.67
C ILE A 162 4.89 2.74 0.73
#